data_AF-A0AA88T3X3-F1
#
_entry.id   AF-A0AA88T3X3-F1
#
_cell.length_a   1.000
_cell.length_b   1.000
_cell.length_c   1.000
_cell.angle_alpha   90.00
_cell.angle_beta   90.00
_cell.angle_gamma   90.00
#
_symmetry.space_group_name_H-M   'P 1'
#
loop_
_entity.id
_entity.type
_entity.pdbx_description
1 polymer ?
#
loop_
_entity_poly.entity_id
_entity_poly.type
_entity_poly.pdbx_seq_one_letter_code
_entity_poly.pdbx_strand_id
1 'polypeptide(L)'
;MQGKFNKETKCVSTQTGNEQKVDEVNIQTLRQEVKPPPVAGAAVTSTPSQIMAKRPGSSMSPTTNIKRPRLDTRSPDPASFTPLATSKPMNTMDVTGHQRECHTGKSLISSALNTLQESCFDALPTIVGRLLFGRVSEVPGLRDEEKSVISDFSQELMTAILCMIKAEGAAMKHELLQTLCRVYVGMCQKTGDYHKANALAYRLLKEDFHEAPKLILVMATAWPSVFSNDSSLCRAIHKVTKLKAVGDVTDYLSDYLHWFEKPPGHVHQIISSTLKALFQDSSLTFRKNSWYGVDLCPAAWDYIYSLDLLCTQQGWMWTFRNVIRQEIWQTMSTWLMQRSQQTTVGDVCVAALFRLLGRLGQLGLKEKEIGMVQNLTNGIKDFANYTQGYADMPWEVQLSVFYATHDLAPGNPRDALEALSSWQKGMKQAVPPAVTSCIKQITKLCDL
;
A
#
# COMPACT_ATOMS: atom_id res chain seq x y z
N MET A 1 62.04 29.15 -23.39
CA MET A 1 62.24 30.50 -22.79
C MET A 1 60.87 31.13 -22.63
N GLN A 2 60.35 31.18 -21.39
CA GLN A 2 60.17 32.42 -20.57
C GLN A 2 59.25 33.46 -21.25
N GLY A 3 58.17 33.96 -20.64
CA GLY A 3 57.72 33.79 -19.27
C GLY A 3 56.39 34.50 -18.93
N LYS A 4 55.99 34.25 -17.68
CA LYS A 4 54.98 34.85 -16.80
C LYS A 4 54.71 36.35 -17.00
N PHE A 5 53.48 36.82 -16.72
CA PHE A 5 53.16 37.60 -15.50
C PHE A 5 51.64 37.84 -15.27
N ASN A 6 51.22 37.46 -14.06
CA ASN A 6 50.10 37.83 -13.17
C ASN A 6 49.07 38.92 -13.57
N LYS A 7 47.82 38.69 -13.16
CA LYS A 7 47.22 39.47 -12.04
C LYS A 7 46.05 38.77 -11.36
N GLU A 8 46.20 38.66 -10.03
CA GLU A 8 45.18 38.28 -9.06
C GLU A 8 44.05 39.32 -8.99
N THR A 9 42.85 38.88 -8.63
CA THR A 9 41.95 39.70 -7.83
C THR A 9 41.30 38.80 -6.79
N LYS A 10 41.72 39.00 -5.54
CA LYS A 10 41.20 38.37 -4.33
C LYS A 10 40.25 39.38 -3.69
N CYS A 11 39.04 38.98 -3.37
CA CYS A 11 38.23 39.64 -2.34
C CYS A 11 37.62 38.59 -1.41
N VAL A 12 37.75 38.90 -0.13
CA VAL A 12 37.47 38.09 1.06
C VAL A 12 36.14 38.56 1.64
N SER A 13 35.29 37.63 2.09
CA SER A 13 34.48 37.78 3.32
C SER A 13 33.90 36.40 3.68
N THR A 14 34.48 35.67 4.65
CA THR A 14 34.09 35.61 6.08
C THR A 14 32.62 35.23 6.31
N GLN A 15 32.35 33.98 6.73
CA GLN A 15 31.48 33.68 7.89
C GLN A 15 31.42 32.17 8.19
N THR A 16 32.05 31.82 9.33
CA THR A 16 31.58 30.89 10.38
C THR A 16 30.78 29.65 9.96
N GLY A 17 31.47 28.51 9.92
CA GLY A 17 30.85 27.20 10.04
C GLY A 17 30.28 27.01 11.44
N ASN A 18 28.95 26.89 11.53
CA ASN A 18 28.27 26.28 12.66
C ASN A 18 27.90 24.85 12.25
N GLU A 19 28.59 23.89 12.84
CA GLU A 19 28.10 22.52 12.96
C GLU A 19 26.78 22.56 13.76
N GLN A 20 25.67 22.36 13.07
CA GLN A 20 24.38 22.22 13.72
C GLN A 20 24.27 20.80 14.26
N LYS A 21 24.54 20.69 15.57
CA LYS A 21 24.17 19.55 16.41
C LYS A 21 22.75 19.10 16.10
N VAL A 22 22.62 17.79 15.93
CA VAL A 22 21.36 17.06 15.88
C VAL A 22 20.63 17.28 17.20
N ASP A 23 19.63 18.15 17.19
CA ASP A 23 18.71 18.32 18.32
C ASP A 23 17.73 17.14 18.36
N GLU A 24 17.73 16.46 19.51
CA GLU A 24 16.72 15.52 19.97
C GLU A 24 15.32 16.18 19.88
N VAL A 25 14.53 15.82 18.87
CA VAL A 25 13.16 16.33 18.71
C VAL A 25 12.27 15.70 19.78
N ASN A 26 11.80 16.56 20.70
CA ASN A 26 10.95 16.25 21.84
C ASN A 26 9.62 15.54 21.42
N ILE A 27 9.40 14.33 21.95
CA ILE A 27 8.36 13.36 21.60
C ILE A 27 7.06 13.60 22.39
N GLN A 28 6.51 14.82 22.34
CA GLN A 28 5.25 15.16 23.06
C GLN A 28 4.21 15.95 22.25
N THR A 29 4.51 16.36 21.02
CA THR A 29 3.69 17.35 20.31
C THR A 29 2.35 16.81 19.76
N LEU A 30 2.22 15.50 19.50
CA LEU A 30 0.93 14.93 19.05
C LEU A 30 -0.17 15.00 20.12
N ARG A 31 0.19 15.03 21.41
CA ARG A 31 -0.78 15.20 22.51
C ARG A 31 -1.17 16.67 22.74
N GLN A 32 -0.34 17.62 22.34
CA GLN A 32 -0.57 19.04 22.63
C GLN A 32 -1.42 19.75 21.56
N GLU A 33 -1.38 19.29 20.30
CA GLU A 33 -2.18 19.89 19.21
C GLU A 33 -3.71 19.60 19.32
N VAL A 34 -4.14 18.79 20.30
CA VAL A 34 -5.56 18.43 20.55
C VAL A 34 -6.22 19.28 21.66
N LYS A 35 -5.47 20.18 22.32
CA LYS A 35 -6.03 21.02 23.39
C LYS A 35 -6.53 22.37 22.83
N PRO A 36 -7.83 22.73 22.93
CA PRO A 36 -8.28 24.09 22.64
C PRO A 36 -7.69 25.08 23.66
N PRO A 37 -7.60 26.40 23.32
CA PRO A 37 -7.05 27.39 24.23
C PRO A 37 -7.84 27.44 25.55
N PRO A 38 -7.18 27.65 26.70
CA PRO A 38 -7.87 27.73 27.98
C PRO A 38 -8.78 28.96 28.00
N VAL A 39 -10.05 28.75 28.30
CA VAL A 39 -10.94 29.81 28.78
C VAL A 39 -10.36 30.34 30.09
N ALA A 40 -10.21 31.66 30.18
CA ALA A 40 -9.53 32.35 31.26
C ALA A 40 -10.12 32.00 32.64
N GLY A 41 -9.25 31.58 33.57
CA GLY A 41 -9.60 31.49 34.98
C GLY A 41 -8.72 30.55 35.80
N ALA A 42 -7.97 31.14 36.73
CA ALA A 42 -7.26 30.52 37.87
C ALA A 42 -5.87 29.90 37.61
N ALA A 43 -4.87 30.59 38.16
CA ALA A 43 -3.47 30.21 38.26
C ALA A 43 -3.21 29.26 39.44
N VAL A 44 -2.33 28.28 39.27
CA VAL A 44 -1.50 27.71 40.36
C VAL A 44 -0.12 27.32 39.82
N THR A 45 0.88 27.61 40.66
CA THR A 45 2.34 27.66 40.52
C THR A 45 3.11 26.34 40.39
N SER A 46 4.33 26.47 39.84
CA SER A 46 5.54 25.60 39.70
C SER A 46 5.86 24.62 40.87
N THR A 47 6.66 23.54 40.73
CA THR A 47 8.09 23.44 40.29
C THR A 47 8.54 21.97 39.99
N PRO A 48 9.72 21.71 39.36
CA PRO A 48 10.10 20.44 38.71
C PRO A 48 11.08 19.56 39.54
N SER A 49 11.25 18.28 39.17
CA SER A 49 12.38 17.46 39.63
C SER A 49 12.86 16.41 38.61
N GLN A 50 14.07 16.70 38.11
CA GLN A 50 15.25 15.85 37.89
C GLN A 50 15.21 14.57 37.01
N ILE A 51 16.11 14.65 36.03
CA ILE A 51 16.67 13.67 35.11
C ILE A 51 17.70 12.79 35.84
N MET A 52 17.72 11.48 35.58
CA MET A 52 18.97 10.71 35.55
C MET A 52 18.98 9.68 34.43
N ALA A 53 19.96 9.83 33.54
CA ALA A 53 20.29 8.96 32.44
C ALA A 53 21.14 7.75 32.91
N LYS A 54 20.93 6.58 32.30
CA LYS A 54 21.93 5.50 32.20
C LYS A 54 21.69 4.70 30.91
N ARG A 55 22.76 4.54 30.12
CA ARG A 55 22.92 3.72 28.90
C ARG A 55 24.18 2.84 29.11
N PRO A 56 24.52 1.87 28.24
CA PRO A 56 23.74 0.75 27.71
C PRO A 56 24.47 -0.61 27.94
N GLY A 57 23.73 -1.73 27.86
CA GLY A 57 24.29 -3.09 27.87
C GLY A 57 23.87 -3.87 26.62
N SER A 58 24.85 -4.35 25.88
CA SER A 58 24.79 -5.15 24.66
C SER A 58 24.03 -6.49 24.83
N SER A 59 23.22 -6.90 23.85
CA SER A 59 23.58 -7.96 22.90
C SER A 59 22.38 -8.70 22.29
N MET A 60 22.62 -9.20 21.08
CA MET A 60 21.97 -10.32 20.38
C MET A 60 20.55 -10.16 19.83
N SER A 61 20.53 -9.93 18.51
CA SER A 61 19.46 -10.27 17.57
C SER A 61 19.10 -11.76 17.58
N PRO A 62 17.86 -12.09 17.18
CA PRO A 62 17.71 -12.97 16.02
C PRO A 62 16.80 -12.38 14.93
N THR A 63 17.25 -12.52 13.70
CA THR A 63 16.52 -12.33 12.45
C THR A 63 15.42 -13.38 12.32
N THR A 64 14.16 -12.98 12.49
CA THR A 64 13.00 -13.75 12.03
C THR A 64 12.14 -12.87 11.14
N ASN A 65 11.96 -13.28 9.88
CA ASN A 65 11.03 -12.69 8.94
C ASN A 65 9.59 -13.00 9.41
N ILE A 66 9.05 -12.18 10.30
CA ILE A 66 7.66 -12.25 10.74
C ILE A 66 6.77 -11.96 9.53
N LYS A 67 5.97 -12.96 9.10
CA LYS A 67 4.94 -12.79 8.08
C LYS A 67 3.97 -11.71 8.54
N ARG A 68 4.03 -10.55 7.88
CA ARG A 68 3.26 -9.35 8.20
C ARG A 68 1.75 -9.67 8.23
N PRO A 69 1.01 -9.35 9.31
CA PRO A 69 -0.44 -9.26 9.20
C PRO A 69 -0.73 -8.13 8.21
N ARG A 70 -1.34 -8.48 7.08
CA ARG A 70 -1.90 -7.48 6.16
C ARG A 70 -3.34 -7.84 6.01
N LEU A 71 -4.22 -6.84 6.11
CA LEU A 71 -5.49 -6.93 5.41
C LEU A 71 -5.17 -7.22 3.94
N ASP A 72 -5.63 -8.37 3.47
CA ASP A 72 -5.54 -8.75 2.07
C ASP A 72 -5.96 -7.57 1.20
N THR A 73 -5.21 -7.28 0.14
CA THR A 73 -5.61 -6.36 -0.92
C THR A 73 -6.71 -7.01 -1.77
N ARG A 74 -7.80 -7.42 -1.10
CA ARG A 74 -9.01 -8.07 -1.63
C ARG A 74 -10.12 -7.07 -1.97
N SER A 75 -9.74 -5.83 -2.24
CA SER A 75 -10.67 -4.86 -2.83
C SER A 75 -9.94 -4.12 -3.96
N PRO A 76 -10.51 -4.10 -5.18
CA PRO A 76 -11.93 -4.17 -5.47
C PRO A 76 -12.34 -5.51 -6.14
N ASP A 77 -13.08 -6.39 -5.45
CA ASP A 77 -14.00 -7.30 -6.15
C ASP A 77 -15.06 -7.98 -5.26
N PRO A 78 -16.24 -8.34 -5.81
CA PRO A 78 -17.37 -8.91 -5.09
C PRO A 78 -17.40 -10.43 -5.22
N ALA A 79 -16.46 -11.16 -4.64
CA ALA A 79 -16.63 -12.60 -4.42
C ALA A 79 -15.63 -13.12 -3.37
N SER A 80 -16.12 -13.32 -2.16
CA SER A 80 -15.37 -13.92 -1.07
C SER A 80 -15.16 -15.41 -1.32
N PHE A 81 -13.92 -15.90 -1.27
CA PHE A 81 -13.66 -17.30 -0.89
C PHE A 81 -12.51 -17.43 0.10
N THR A 82 -12.76 -18.27 1.10
CA THR A 82 -11.91 -18.67 2.24
C THR A 82 -10.59 -19.30 1.74
N PRO A 83 -9.45 -19.15 2.45
CA PRO A 83 -8.19 -19.77 2.03
C PRO A 83 -8.28 -21.30 2.12
N LEU A 84 -7.81 -21.98 1.08
CA LEU A 84 -7.57 -23.42 1.09
C LEU A 84 -6.54 -23.73 2.21
N ALA A 85 -6.95 -24.54 3.18
CA ALA A 85 -6.04 -25.06 4.19
C ALA A 85 -5.02 -26.00 3.55
N THR A 86 -3.77 -25.84 3.99
CA THR A 86 -2.59 -26.73 3.85
C THR A 86 -2.88 -28.15 3.35
N SER A 87 -2.41 -28.47 2.15
CA SER A 87 -2.33 -29.84 1.61
C SER A 87 -1.15 -30.61 2.22
N LYS A 88 -1.44 -31.72 2.90
CA LYS A 88 -0.54 -32.88 3.07
C LYS A 88 -0.77 -33.88 1.92
N PRO A 89 0.19 -34.76 1.61
CA PRO A 89 0.14 -35.56 0.39
C PRO A 89 -0.87 -36.72 0.48
N MET A 90 -1.30 -37.09 -0.73
CA MET A 90 -2.36 -37.99 -1.17
C MET A 90 -2.16 -39.45 -0.75
N ASN A 91 -3.25 -40.15 -0.40
CA ASN A 91 -3.41 -41.59 -0.59
C ASN A 91 -4.91 -41.96 -0.80
N THR A 92 -5.16 -42.42 -2.03
CA THR A 92 -6.10 -43.39 -2.65
C THR A 92 -7.44 -43.83 -2.01
N MET A 93 -8.50 -43.77 -2.86
CA MET A 93 -9.76 -44.57 -2.94
C MET A 93 -10.81 -44.40 -1.80
N ASP A 94 -12.15 -44.37 -1.98
CA ASP A 94 -13.07 -44.63 -3.11
C ASP A 94 -14.48 -44.03 -2.85
N VAL A 95 -15.25 -43.77 -3.93
CA VAL A 95 -16.73 -43.80 -4.14
C VAL A 95 -17.73 -43.13 -3.16
N THR A 96 -18.40 -42.04 -3.61
CA THR A 96 -19.83 -41.99 -4.06
C THR A 96 -20.35 -40.54 -4.26
N GLY A 97 -20.63 -40.20 -5.52
CA GLY A 97 -21.89 -39.59 -5.97
C GLY A 97 -22.57 -38.44 -5.21
N HIS A 98 -21.95 -37.26 -5.07
CA HIS A 98 -22.65 -35.94 -5.12
C HIS A 98 -21.70 -34.73 -5.26
N GLN A 99 -20.50 -34.96 -5.81
CA GLN A 99 -19.35 -34.05 -5.73
C GLN A 99 -18.81 -33.58 -7.11
N ARG A 100 -19.56 -33.77 -8.20
CA ARG A 100 -19.01 -33.58 -9.57
C ARG A 100 -18.84 -32.12 -10.02
N GLU A 101 -19.55 -31.14 -9.46
CA GLU A 101 -19.45 -29.76 -9.96
C GLU A 101 -18.33 -28.94 -9.30
N CYS A 102 -18.08 -29.10 -7.99
CA CYS A 102 -17.04 -28.34 -7.28
C CYS A 102 -15.60 -28.83 -7.58
N HIS A 103 -15.43 -30.12 -7.87
CA HIS A 103 -14.12 -30.71 -8.17
C HIS A 103 -13.66 -30.41 -9.60
N THR A 104 -14.59 -30.32 -10.55
CA THR A 104 -14.30 -30.03 -11.96
C THR A 104 -13.72 -28.62 -12.13
N GLY A 105 -14.31 -27.60 -11.49
CA GLY A 105 -13.80 -26.23 -11.56
C GLY A 105 -12.39 -26.06 -11.00
N LYS A 106 -12.07 -26.72 -9.88
CA LYS A 106 -10.71 -26.73 -9.31
C LYS A 106 -9.72 -27.46 -10.22
N SER A 107 -10.12 -28.59 -10.79
CA SER A 107 -9.30 -29.35 -11.74
C SER A 107 -9.00 -28.55 -13.01
N LEU A 108 -9.95 -27.76 -13.52
CA LEU A 108 -9.76 -26.90 -14.70
C LEU A 108 -8.81 -25.73 -14.42
N ILE A 109 -8.95 -25.07 -13.27
CA ILE A 109 -8.02 -24.00 -12.85
C ILE A 109 -6.60 -24.56 -12.70
N SER A 110 -6.44 -25.72 -12.06
CA SER A 110 -5.14 -26.38 -11.95
C SER A 110 -4.56 -26.75 -13.31
N SER A 111 -5.39 -27.25 -14.23
CA SER A 111 -4.96 -27.54 -15.61
C SER A 111 -4.48 -26.28 -16.33
N ALA A 112 -5.23 -25.18 -16.26
CA ALA A 112 -4.85 -23.91 -16.88
C ALA A 112 -3.52 -23.38 -16.33
N LEU A 113 -3.34 -23.43 -15.01
CA LEU A 113 -2.08 -23.02 -14.37
C LEU A 113 -0.90 -23.90 -14.80
N ASN A 114 -1.10 -25.20 -14.94
CA ASN A 114 -0.08 -26.11 -15.47
C ASN A 114 0.28 -25.76 -16.92
N THR A 115 -0.72 -25.51 -17.77
CA THR A 115 -0.50 -25.07 -19.17
C THR A 115 0.31 -23.77 -19.23
N LEU A 116 0.02 -22.79 -18.37
CA LEU A 116 0.81 -21.56 -18.29
C LEU A 116 2.24 -21.81 -17.80
N GLN A 117 2.43 -22.75 -16.87
CA GLN A 117 3.74 -23.12 -16.37
C GLN A 117 4.60 -23.84 -17.41
N GLU A 118 4.00 -24.72 -18.19
CA GLU A 118 4.69 -25.45 -19.27
C GLU A 118 5.04 -24.54 -20.45
N SER A 119 4.18 -23.54 -20.74
CA SER A 119 4.39 -22.62 -21.85
C SER A 119 5.22 -21.38 -21.48
N CYS A 120 5.51 -21.11 -20.20
CA CYS A 120 6.13 -19.85 -19.76
C CYS A 120 7.45 -19.54 -20.48
N PHE A 121 7.72 -18.27 -20.72
CA PHE A 121 8.89 -17.81 -21.47
C PHE A 121 9.36 -16.43 -20.98
N ASP A 122 10.59 -16.06 -21.35
CA ASP A 122 11.06 -14.68 -21.18
C ASP A 122 10.51 -13.80 -22.32
N ALA A 123 9.66 -12.83 -21.96
CA ALA A 123 9.04 -11.93 -22.93
C ALA A 123 10.02 -10.87 -23.47
N LEU A 124 11.13 -10.61 -22.77
CA LEU A 124 12.02 -9.49 -23.08
C LEU A 124 12.61 -9.54 -24.51
N PRO A 125 13.16 -10.66 -25.01
CA PRO A 125 13.66 -10.74 -26.39
C PRO A 125 12.59 -10.42 -27.44
N THR A 126 11.34 -10.82 -27.18
CA THR A 126 10.21 -10.54 -28.08
C THR A 126 9.87 -9.04 -28.08
N ILE A 127 9.92 -8.40 -26.92
CA ILE A 127 9.65 -6.97 -26.76
C ILE A 127 10.73 -6.14 -27.46
N VAL A 128 12.01 -6.48 -27.25
CA VAL A 128 13.15 -5.81 -27.90
C VAL A 128 13.07 -5.96 -29.42
N GLY A 129 12.77 -7.17 -29.91
CA GLY A 129 12.56 -7.40 -31.33
C GLY A 129 11.50 -6.46 -31.92
N ARG A 130 10.34 -6.31 -31.25
CA ARG A 130 9.28 -5.40 -31.70
C ARG A 130 9.71 -3.93 -31.72
N LEU A 131 10.47 -3.49 -30.72
CA LEU A 131 11.01 -2.13 -30.64
C LEU A 131 11.99 -1.83 -31.79
N LEU A 132 12.91 -2.75 -32.07
CA LEU A 132 13.89 -2.59 -33.15
C LEU A 132 13.26 -2.45 -34.54
N PHE A 133 12.08 -3.06 -34.76
CA PHE A 133 11.32 -2.90 -36.01
C PHE A 133 10.37 -1.70 -36.00
N GLY A 134 10.45 -0.81 -35.01
CA GLY A 134 9.59 0.38 -34.89
C GLY A 134 8.12 0.05 -34.63
N ARG A 135 7.82 -1.17 -34.14
CA ARG A 135 6.46 -1.66 -33.92
C ARG A 135 6.13 -1.66 -32.43
N VAL A 136 6.05 -0.48 -31.80
CA VAL A 136 5.28 -0.36 -30.55
C VAL A 136 3.82 -0.57 -30.95
N SER A 137 3.37 -1.83 -30.89
CA SER A 137 2.07 -2.23 -31.41
C SER A 137 0.98 -1.89 -30.42
N GLU A 138 -0.08 -1.25 -30.90
CA GLU A 138 -1.35 -1.11 -30.15
C GLU A 138 -2.04 -2.47 -29.93
N VAL A 139 -1.56 -3.54 -30.57
CA VAL A 139 -2.12 -4.89 -30.44
C VAL A 139 -1.45 -5.63 -29.27
N PRO A 140 -2.25 -6.18 -28.32
CA PRO A 140 -1.77 -7.04 -27.24
C PRO A 140 -0.73 -8.06 -27.69
N GLY A 141 0.41 -8.07 -27.03
CA GLY A 141 1.50 -8.99 -27.29
C GLY A 141 1.27 -10.41 -26.79
N LEU A 142 0.03 -10.84 -26.54
CA LEU A 142 -0.34 -12.15 -25.98
C LEU A 142 -0.15 -13.28 -27.00
N ARG A 143 0.33 -14.44 -26.54
CA ARG A 143 0.45 -15.69 -27.32
C ARG A 143 -0.86 -16.47 -27.33
N ASP A 144 -0.93 -17.47 -28.18
CA ASP A 144 -2.17 -18.22 -28.39
C ASP A 144 -2.55 -19.09 -27.18
N GLU A 145 -1.58 -19.61 -26.44
CA GLU A 145 -1.84 -20.32 -25.16
C GLU A 145 -2.41 -19.36 -24.11
N GLU A 146 -1.86 -18.15 -24.01
CA GLU A 146 -2.34 -17.11 -23.09
C GLU A 146 -3.77 -16.69 -23.49
N LYS A 147 -4.03 -16.48 -24.78
CA LYS A 147 -5.36 -16.13 -25.31
C LYS A 147 -6.40 -17.22 -25.03
N SER A 148 -6.03 -18.49 -25.22
CA SER A 148 -6.91 -19.63 -24.92
C SER A 148 -7.30 -19.65 -23.44
N VAL A 149 -6.34 -19.46 -22.54
CA VAL A 149 -6.65 -19.40 -21.10
C VAL A 149 -7.53 -18.19 -20.76
N ILE A 150 -7.30 -17.04 -21.39
CA ILE A 150 -8.12 -15.83 -21.19
C ILE A 150 -9.54 -16.00 -21.75
N SER A 151 -9.73 -16.73 -22.86
CA SER A 151 -11.07 -16.99 -23.40
C SER A 151 -11.87 -17.88 -22.46
N ASP A 152 -11.24 -18.91 -21.91
CA ASP A 152 -11.90 -20.04 -21.26
C ASP A 152 -12.24 -19.79 -19.78
N PHE A 153 -11.63 -18.78 -19.15
CA PHE A 153 -11.75 -18.53 -17.71
C PHE A 153 -12.21 -17.10 -17.35
N SER A 154 -12.71 -16.96 -16.12
CA SER A 154 -13.26 -15.72 -15.57
C SER A 154 -12.60 -15.30 -14.24
N GLN A 155 -13.36 -14.95 -13.21
CA GLN A 155 -12.86 -14.41 -11.93
C GLN A 155 -12.07 -15.40 -11.06
N GLU A 156 -12.39 -16.69 -11.13
CA GLU A 156 -11.79 -17.70 -10.26
C GLU A 156 -10.30 -17.89 -10.55
N LEU A 157 -9.92 -17.91 -11.84
CA LEU A 157 -8.53 -18.01 -12.26
C LEU A 157 -7.75 -16.74 -11.90
N MET A 158 -8.33 -15.55 -12.07
CA MET A 158 -7.68 -14.30 -11.63
C MET A 158 -7.35 -14.35 -10.13
N THR A 159 -8.28 -14.82 -9.31
CA THR A 159 -8.06 -14.98 -7.87
C THR A 159 -6.95 -15.99 -7.58
N ALA A 160 -6.92 -17.13 -8.28
CA ALA A 160 -5.88 -18.13 -8.14
C ALA A 160 -4.48 -17.59 -8.52
N ILE A 161 -4.38 -16.86 -9.63
CA ILE A 161 -3.14 -16.21 -10.08
C ILE A 161 -2.64 -15.22 -9.02
N LEU A 162 -3.51 -14.35 -8.50
CA LEU A 162 -3.13 -13.41 -7.44
C LEU A 162 -2.65 -14.12 -6.17
N CYS A 163 -3.30 -15.22 -5.79
CA CYS A 163 -2.89 -16.04 -4.66
C CYS A 163 -1.51 -16.65 -4.89
N MET A 164 -1.21 -17.16 -6.09
CA MET A 164 0.10 -17.70 -6.43
C MET A 164 1.20 -16.62 -6.40
N ILE A 165 0.96 -15.49 -7.06
CA ILE A 165 1.90 -14.35 -7.05
C ILE A 165 2.17 -13.89 -5.61
N LYS A 166 1.15 -13.84 -4.75
CA LYS A 166 1.31 -13.43 -3.35
C LYS A 166 2.08 -14.46 -2.51
N ALA A 167 1.83 -15.75 -2.72
CA ALA A 167 2.42 -16.80 -1.91
C ALA A 167 3.89 -17.07 -2.26
N GLU A 168 4.20 -17.06 -3.56
CA GLU A 168 5.46 -17.58 -4.10
C GLU A 168 6.20 -16.56 -4.98
N GLY A 169 5.62 -15.40 -5.26
CA GLY A 169 6.10 -14.53 -6.34
C GLY A 169 7.57 -14.09 -6.25
N ALA A 170 8.14 -13.95 -5.04
CA ALA A 170 9.57 -13.66 -4.87
C ALA A 170 10.50 -14.87 -5.12
N ALA A 171 9.97 -16.08 -5.00
CA ALA A 171 10.68 -17.35 -5.22
C ALA A 171 10.32 -18.05 -6.54
N MET A 172 9.36 -17.49 -7.28
CA MET A 172 8.84 -18.02 -8.54
C MET A 172 9.84 -17.79 -9.68
N LYS A 173 9.86 -18.71 -10.65
CA LYS A 173 10.60 -18.50 -11.91
C LYS A 173 10.13 -17.22 -12.60
N HIS A 174 11.08 -16.42 -13.10
CA HIS A 174 10.78 -15.11 -13.69
C HIS A 174 9.84 -15.21 -14.89
N GLU A 175 10.04 -16.22 -15.74
CA GLU A 175 9.24 -16.49 -16.93
C GLU A 175 7.78 -16.78 -16.57
N LEU A 176 7.57 -17.56 -15.51
CA LEU A 176 6.23 -17.86 -15.00
C LEU A 176 5.59 -16.60 -14.43
N LEU A 177 6.32 -15.81 -13.64
CA LEU A 177 5.79 -14.56 -13.09
C LEU A 177 5.39 -13.57 -14.19
N GLN A 178 6.21 -13.42 -15.25
CA GLN A 178 5.87 -12.61 -16.41
C GLN A 178 4.59 -13.12 -17.09
N THR A 179 4.50 -14.44 -17.35
CA THR A 179 3.34 -15.08 -17.99
C THR A 179 2.06 -14.85 -17.16
N LEU A 180 2.13 -15.05 -15.85
CA LEU A 180 1.00 -14.82 -14.94
C LEU A 180 0.56 -13.35 -14.92
N CYS A 181 1.50 -12.40 -14.92
CA CYS A 181 1.17 -10.97 -15.00
C CYS A 181 0.48 -10.62 -16.33
N ARG A 182 0.99 -11.15 -17.44
CA ARG A 182 0.42 -10.93 -18.79
C ARG A 182 -0.99 -11.50 -18.91
N VAL A 183 -1.20 -12.74 -18.47
CA VAL A 183 -2.53 -13.38 -18.46
C VAL A 183 -3.49 -12.61 -17.57
N TYR A 184 -3.09 -12.27 -16.34
CA TYR A 184 -3.94 -11.50 -15.43
C TYR A 184 -4.36 -10.14 -16.03
N VAL A 185 -3.42 -9.42 -16.65
CA VAL A 185 -3.72 -8.16 -17.34
C VAL A 185 -4.60 -8.35 -18.56
N GLY A 186 -4.40 -9.42 -19.35
CA GLY A 186 -5.28 -9.76 -20.46
C GLY A 186 -6.71 -10.09 -20.00
N MET A 187 -6.87 -10.73 -18.84
CA MET A 187 -8.19 -10.95 -18.23
C MET A 187 -8.83 -9.64 -17.77
N CYS A 188 -8.05 -8.73 -17.17
CA CYS A 188 -8.53 -7.39 -16.81
C CYS A 188 -8.95 -6.59 -18.04
N GLN A 189 -8.21 -6.71 -19.15
CA GLN A 189 -8.54 -6.07 -20.42
C GLN A 189 -9.88 -6.56 -20.97
N LYS A 190 -10.13 -7.89 -20.93
CA LYS A 190 -11.41 -8.50 -21.34
C LYS A 190 -12.60 -7.90 -20.58
N THR A 191 -12.42 -7.53 -19.31
CA THR A 191 -13.45 -6.91 -18.48
C THR A 191 -13.41 -5.37 -18.44
N GLY A 192 -12.42 -4.74 -19.09
CA GLY A 192 -12.20 -3.29 -19.01
C GLY A 192 -11.81 -2.77 -17.62
N ASP A 193 -11.28 -3.63 -16.74
CA ASP A 193 -11.02 -3.30 -15.33
C ASP A 193 -9.58 -2.81 -15.13
N TYR A 194 -9.38 -1.51 -15.38
CA TYR A 194 -8.08 -0.85 -15.16
C TYR A 194 -7.65 -0.86 -13.68
N HIS A 195 -8.61 -0.82 -12.75
CA HIS A 195 -8.28 -0.77 -11.31
C HIS A 195 -7.58 -2.04 -10.85
N LYS A 196 -8.04 -3.22 -11.31
CA LYS A 196 -7.37 -4.50 -11.00
C LYS A 196 -5.98 -4.59 -11.57
N ALA A 197 -5.78 -4.15 -12.81
CA ALA A 197 -4.46 -4.14 -13.44
C ALA A 197 -3.52 -3.17 -12.72
N ASN A 198 -3.98 -1.96 -12.42
CA ASN A 198 -3.20 -0.96 -11.66
C ASN A 198 -2.91 -1.41 -10.22
N ALA A 199 -3.83 -2.11 -9.56
CA ALA A 199 -3.60 -2.69 -8.23
C ALA A 199 -2.52 -3.78 -8.26
N LEU A 200 -2.45 -4.60 -9.32
CA LEU A 200 -1.35 -5.54 -9.52
C LEU A 200 -0.02 -4.79 -9.70
N ALA A 201 0.03 -3.79 -10.58
CA ALA A 201 1.24 -2.97 -10.80
C ALA A 201 1.73 -2.30 -9.50
N TYR A 202 0.80 -1.71 -8.72
CA TYR A 202 1.09 -1.19 -7.40
C TYR A 202 1.74 -2.24 -6.49
N ARG A 203 1.19 -3.46 -6.43
CA ARG A 203 1.74 -4.55 -5.60
C ARG A 203 3.15 -4.91 -6.04
N LEU A 204 3.36 -5.10 -7.33
CA LEU A 204 4.67 -5.45 -7.91
C LEU A 204 5.72 -4.38 -7.59
N LEU A 205 5.35 -3.09 -7.66
CA LEU A 205 6.26 -1.98 -7.37
C LEU A 205 6.45 -1.73 -5.87
N LYS A 206 5.46 -2.02 -5.03
CA LYS A 206 5.52 -1.78 -3.57
C LYS A 206 6.27 -2.89 -2.85
N GLU A 207 6.09 -4.13 -3.28
CA GLU A 207 6.73 -5.30 -2.70
C GLU A 207 8.15 -5.48 -3.28
N ASP A 208 8.96 -6.30 -2.61
CA ASP A 208 10.37 -6.49 -2.95
C ASP A 208 10.51 -7.54 -4.10
N PHE A 209 9.72 -7.39 -5.17
CA PHE A 209 9.83 -8.22 -6.37
C PHE A 209 11.09 -7.87 -7.15
N HIS A 210 11.83 -8.90 -7.58
CA HIS A 210 12.94 -8.75 -8.50
C HIS A 210 12.45 -8.21 -9.85
N GLU A 211 13.19 -7.23 -10.40
CA GLU A 211 12.93 -6.66 -11.72
C GLU A 211 11.50 -6.13 -11.93
N ALA A 212 10.86 -5.59 -10.89
CA ALA A 212 9.51 -5.03 -10.97
C ALA A 212 9.26 -4.12 -12.20
N PRO A 213 10.19 -3.24 -12.65
CA PRO A 213 10.01 -2.47 -13.89
C PRO A 213 9.83 -3.32 -15.15
N LYS A 214 10.50 -4.48 -15.25
CA LYS A 214 10.28 -5.42 -16.37
C LYS A 214 8.89 -6.04 -16.29
N LEU A 215 8.38 -6.31 -15.09
CA LEU A 215 7.01 -6.79 -14.92
C LEU A 215 5.98 -5.73 -15.38
N ILE A 216 6.22 -4.45 -15.08
CA ILE A 216 5.41 -3.35 -15.61
C ILE A 216 5.48 -3.29 -17.15
N LEU A 217 6.67 -3.48 -17.73
CA LEU A 217 6.84 -3.51 -19.18
C LEU A 217 6.04 -4.66 -19.82
N VAL A 218 6.10 -5.88 -19.27
CA VAL A 218 5.32 -7.00 -19.84
C VAL A 218 3.81 -6.78 -19.69
N MET A 219 3.35 -6.14 -18.61
CA MET A 219 1.96 -5.73 -18.45
C MET A 219 1.53 -4.73 -19.54
N ALA A 220 2.34 -3.70 -19.79
CA ALA A 220 2.09 -2.73 -20.86
C ALA A 220 2.07 -3.40 -22.24
N THR A 221 2.89 -4.43 -22.47
CA THR A 221 2.86 -5.16 -23.75
C THR A 221 1.63 -6.05 -23.91
N ALA A 222 1.09 -6.58 -22.80
CA ALA A 222 -0.13 -7.39 -22.81
C ALA A 222 -1.38 -6.53 -23.01
N TRP A 223 -1.40 -5.30 -22.47
CA TRP A 223 -2.47 -4.34 -22.66
C TRP A 223 -1.88 -2.93 -22.84
N PRO A 224 -1.67 -2.46 -24.08
CA PRO A 224 -0.98 -1.19 -24.35
C PRO A 224 -1.58 0.03 -23.66
N SER A 225 -2.91 0.08 -23.51
CA SER A 225 -3.59 1.20 -22.86
C SER A 225 -3.69 1.10 -21.34
N VAL A 226 -3.16 0.04 -20.70
CA VAL A 226 -3.36 -0.25 -19.27
C VAL A 226 -2.91 0.90 -18.36
N PHE A 227 -1.84 1.59 -18.74
CA PHE A 227 -1.29 2.74 -18.02
C PHE A 227 -1.52 4.07 -18.76
N SER A 228 -2.50 4.14 -19.66
CA SER A 228 -2.81 5.40 -20.36
C SER A 228 -3.78 6.30 -19.61
N ASN A 229 -4.41 5.82 -18.53
CA ASN A 229 -5.34 6.63 -17.75
C ASN A 229 -4.61 7.64 -16.85
N ASP A 230 -5.18 8.83 -16.68
CA ASP A 230 -4.62 9.90 -15.85
C ASP A 230 -4.98 9.75 -14.35
N SER A 231 -5.30 8.53 -13.90
CA SER A 231 -5.58 8.28 -12.49
C SER A 231 -4.38 8.62 -11.62
N SER A 232 -4.64 9.00 -10.36
CA SER A 232 -3.57 9.22 -9.38
C SER A 232 -2.66 8.00 -9.24
N LEU A 233 -3.22 6.79 -9.34
CA LEU A 233 -2.45 5.54 -9.20
C LEU A 233 -1.56 5.31 -10.40
N CYS A 234 -2.08 5.53 -11.60
CA CYS A 234 -1.28 5.42 -12.82
C CYS A 234 -0.09 6.41 -12.83
N ARG A 235 -0.30 7.67 -12.43
CA ARG A 235 0.80 8.64 -12.26
C ARG A 235 1.86 8.16 -11.27
N ALA A 236 1.44 7.55 -10.16
CA ALA A 236 2.35 6.97 -9.18
C ALA A 236 3.11 5.76 -9.75
N ILE A 237 2.43 4.87 -10.48
CA ILE A 237 3.03 3.71 -11.17
C ILE A 237 4.08 4.18 -12.18
N HIS A 238 3.75 5.14 -13.04
CA HIS A 238 4.69 5.73 -13.99
C HIS A 238 5.94 6.25 -13.28
N LYS A 239 5.76 7.04 -12.21
CA LYS A 239 6.87 7.64 -11.49
C LYS A 239 7.75 6.60 -10.81
N VAL A 240 7.16 5.68 -10.05
CA VAL A 240 7.93 4.69 -9.29
C VAL A 240 8.58 3.65 -10.21
N THR A 241 7.92 3.27 -11.29
CA THR A 241 8.54 2.44 -12.34
C THR A 241 9.79 3.13 -12.89
N LYS A 242 9.70 4.42 -13.26
CA LYS A 242 10.84 5.18 -13.78
C LYS A 242 12.00 5.30 -12.79
N LEU A 243 11.70 5.47 -11.50
CA LEU A 243 12.73 5.53 -10.44
C LEU A 243 13.43 4.18 -10.21
N LYS A 244 12.73 3.07 -10.46
CA LYS A 244 13.26 1.72 -10.25
C LYS A 244 13.89 1.10 -11.49
N ALA A 245 13.56 1.60 -12.68
CA ALA A 245 14.11 1.12 -13.94
C ALA A 245 15.61 1.45 -14.03
N VAL A 246 16.39 0.51 -14.57
CA VAL A 246 17.84 0.63 -14.76
C VAL A 246 18.19 0.05 -16.12
N GLY A 247 19.19 0.64 -16.79
CA GLY A 247 19.66 0.22 -18.11
C GLY A 247 18.56 0.30 -19.17
N ASP A 248 18.67 -0.57 -20.17
CA ASP A 248 17.84 -0.58 -21.39
C ASP A 248 16.33 -0.71 -21.11
N VAL A 249 15.94 -1.31 -19.98
CA VAL A 249 14.54 -1.40 -19.55
C VAL A 249 13.90 -0.01 -19.43
N THR A 250 14.69 1.01 -19.07
CA THR A 250 14.23 2.40 -18.98
C THR A 250 13.84 2.95 -20.34
N ASP A 251 14.62 2.63 -21.37
CA ASP A 251 14.36 3.09 -22.74
C ASP A 251 13.13 2.37 -23.30
N TYR A 252 13.03 1.05 -23.11
CA TYR A 252 11.87 0.27 -23.53
C TYR A 252 10.58 0.76 -22.86
N LEU A 253 10.62 1.06 -21.57
CA LEU A 253 9.48 1.65 -20.85
C LEU A 253 9.18 3.07 -21.35
N SER A 254 10.19 3.85 -21.72
CA SER A 254 9.98 5.20 -22.24
C SER A 254 9.24 5.18 -23.57
N ASP A 255 9.50 4.17 -24.42
CA ASP A 255 8.77 3.95 -25.67
C ASP A 255 7.33 3.47 -25.42
N TYR A 256 7.14 2.41 -24.63
CA TYR A 256 5.81 1.82 -24.38
C TYR A 256 4.87 2.69 -23.53
N LEU A 257 5.43 3.52 -22.64
CA LEU A 257 4.66 4.40 -21.75
C LEU A 257 4.71 5.87 -22.17
N HIS A 258 5.26 6.15 -23.36
CA HIS A 258 5.35 7.48 -23.96
C HIS A 258 6.01 8.54 -23.05
N TRP A 259 7.05 8.16 -22.31
CA TRP A 259 7.72 9.09 -21.38
C TRP A 259 8.54 10.19 -22.06
N PHE A 260 8.87 10.03 -23.34
CA PHE A 260 9.49 11.11 -24.13
C PHE A 260 8.52 12.25 -24.38
N GLU A 261 7.24 11.94 -24.61
CA GLU A 261 6.17 12.93 -24.82
C GLU A 261 5.61 13.45 -23.50
N LYS A 262 5.36 12.52 -22.56
CA LYS A 262 4.73 12.79 -21.26
C LYS A 262 5.58 12.21 -20.12
N PRO A 263 6.68 12.89 -19.74
CA PRO A 263 7.54 12.41 -18.67
C PRO A 263 6.79 12.40 -17.32
N PRO A 264 7.01 11.38 -16.46
CA PRO A 264 6.39 11.34 -15.14
C PRO A 264 6.85 12.50 -14.26
N GLY A 265 5.90 13.16 -13.58
CA GLY A 265 6.15 14.31 -12.72
C GLY A 265 7.05 14.04 -11.51
N HIS A 266 7.35 15.08 -10.72
CA HIS A 266 8.15 14.93 -9.51
C HIS A 266 7.35 14.27 -8.38
N VAL A 267 8.01 13.45 -7.54
CA VAL A 267 7.34 12.68 -6.48
C VAL A 267 6.53 13.58 -5.55
N HIS A 268 7.12 14.67 -5.06
CA HIS A 268 6.45 15.60 -4.14
C HIS A 268 5.23 16.28 -4.77
N GLN A 269 5.32 16.65 -6.05
CA GLN A 269 4.19 17.25 -6.78
C GLN A 269 3.04 16.26 -6.95
N ILE A 270 3.35 15.00 -7.26
CA ILE A 270 2.32 13.95 -7.37
C ILE A 270 1.69 13.69 -6.00
N ILE A 271 2.48 13.62 -4.91
CA ILE A 271 1.95 13.46 -3.54
C ILE A 271 1.01 14.62 -3.19
N SER A 272 1.47 15.87 -3.33
CA SER A 272 0.69 17.06 -2.97
C SER A 272 -0.62 17.16 -3.77
N SER A 273 -0.56 16.96 -5.09
CA SER A 273 -1.75 16.98 -5.94
C SER A 273 -2.72 15.83 -5.63
N THR A 274 -2.20 14.65 -5.27
CA THR A 274 -3.01 13.48 -4.89
C THR A 274 -3.72 13.70 -3.56
N LEU A 275 -3.03 14.24 -2.55
CA LEU A 275 -3.66 14.61 -1.26
C LEU A 275 -4.74 15.66 -1.45
N LYS A 276 -4.44 16.73 -2.21
CA LYS A 276 -5.42 17.78 -2.53
C LYS A 276 -6.66 17.20 -3.22
N ALA A 277 -6.46 16.31 -4.19
CA ALA A 277 -7.56 15.65 -4.88
C ALA A 277 -8.39 14.78 -3.91
N LEU A 278 -7.75 13.95 -3.08
CA LEU A 278 -8.43 13.14 -2.06
C LEU A 278 -9.27 14.00 -1.09
N PHE A 279 -8.74 15.15 -0.64
CA PHE A 279 -9.44 16.04 0.30
C PHE A 279 -10.64 16.75 -0.32
N GLN A 280 -10.64 16.95 -1.64
CA GLN A 280 -11.65 17.73 -2.37
C GLN A 280 -12.63 16.85 -3.15
N ASP A 281 -12.41 15.54 -3.23
CA ASP A 281 -13.23 14.62 -4.01
C ASP A 281 -14.56 14.31 -3.29
N SER A 282 -15.62 14.95 -3.77
CA SER A 282 -16.99 14.74 -3.30
C SER A 282 -17.67 13.50 -3.90
N SER A 283 -17.04 12.83 -4.87
CA SER A 283 -17.57 11.62 -5.51
C SER A 283 -17.24 10.34 -4.74
N LEU A 284 -16.40 10.43 -3.71
CA LEU A 284 -16.02 9.29 -2.89
C LEU A 284 -17.22 8.73 -2.13
N THR A 285 -17.37 7.41 -2.19
CA THR A 285 -18.52 6.71 -1.60
C THR A 285 -18.07 5.47 -0.83
N PHE A 286 -18.90 5.07 0.14
CA PHE A 286 -18.80 3.78 0.78
C PHE A 286 -19.50 2.70 -0.06
N ARG A 287 -18.97 1.48 -0.01
CA ARG A 287 -19.53 0.29 -0.68
C ARG A 287 -19.75 -0.81 0.34
N LYS A 288 -20.89 -1.51 0.24
CA LYS A 288 -21.13 -2.72 1.04
C LYS A 288 -20.16 -3.82 0.61
N ASN A 289 -19.60 -4.53 1.59
CA ASN A 289 -18.68 -5.64 1.37
C ASN A 289 -19.01 -6.78 2.33
N SER A 290 -19.17 -8.01 1.83
CA SER A 290 -19.56 -9.15 2.68
C SER A 290 -18.49 -9.55 3.70
N TRP A 291 -17.22 -9.30 3.40
CA TRP A 291 -16.08 -9.64 4.24
C TRP A 291 -15.71 -8.52 5.22
N TYR A 292 -15.64 -7.28 4.71
CA TYR A 292 -15.24 -6.09 5.48
C TYR A 292 -16.41 -5.33 6.09
N GLY A 293 -17.66 -5.68 5.76
CA GLY A 293 -18.88 -4.96 6.14
C GLY A 293 -19.10 -3.76 5.24
N VAL A 294 -18.24 -2.75 5.39
CA VAL A 294 -18.19 -1.58 4.52
C VAL A 294 -16.75 -1.34 4.08
N ASP A 295 -16.60 -0.95 2.82
CA ASP A 295 -15.31 -0.68 2.18
C ASP A 295 -15.38 0.62 1.37
N LEU A 296 -14.22 1.12 0.96
CA LEU A 296 -14.07 2.32 0.16
C LEU A 296 -14.33 2.04 -1.33
N CYS A 297 -14.78 3.04 -2.07
CA CYS A 297 -14.89 2.95 -3.53
C CYS A 297 -13.49 2.79 -4.19
N PRO A 298 -13.42 2.28 -5.44
CA PRO A 298 -12.15 2.13 -6.16
C PRO A 298 -11.33 3.42 -6.26
N ALA A 299 -11.97 4.57 -6.47
CA ALA A 299 -11.29 5.87 -6.54
C ALA A 299 -10.57 6.23 -5.23
N ALA A 300 -11.18 5.98 -4.06
CA ALA A 300 -10.53 6.16 -2.77
C ALA A 300 -9.32 5.23 -2.61
N TRP A 301 -9.43 3.97 -3.05
CA TRP A 301 -8.31 3.03 -3.04
C TRP A 301 -7.18 3.45 -3.99
N ASP A 302 -7.49 4.03 -5.15
CA ASP A 302 -6.47 4.59 -6.04
C ASP A 302 -5.67 5.68 -5.34
N TYR A 303 -6.32 6.64 -4.65
CA TYR A 303 -5.61 7.66 -3.85
C TYR A 303 -4.71 7.05 -2.78
N ILE A 304 -5.22 6.06 -2.04
CA ILE A 304 -4.47 5.37 -0.98
C ILE A 304 -3.24 4.66 -1.56
N TYR A 305 -3.41 3.90 -2.64
CA TYR A 305 -2.32 3.18 -3.30
C TYR A 305 -1.28 4.13 -3.89
N SER A 306 -1.69 5.25 -4.49
CA SER A 306 -0.78 6.28 -4.97
C SER A 306 0.12 6.81 -3.86
N LEU A 307 -0.49 7.26 -2.76
CA LEU A 307 0.22 7.90 -1.66
C LEU A 307 1.13 6.91 -0.96
N ASP A 308 0.66 5.69 -0.70
CA ASP A 308 1.49 4.64 -0.10
C ASP A 308 2.70 4.28 -0.98
N LEU A 309 2.51 4.16 -2.29
CA LEU A 309 3.58 3.83 -3.23
C LEU A 309 4.64 4.93 -3.31
N LEU A 310 4.21 6.20 -3.42
CA LEU A 310 5.08 7.36 -3.54
C LEU A 310 5.82 7.67 -2.23
N CYS A 311 5.15 7.58 -1.09
CA CYS A 311 5.77 7.81 0.22
C CYS A 311 6.88 6.80 0.53
N THR A 312 6.77 5.58 0.01
CA THR A 312 7.86 4.58 0.10
C THR A 312 9.16 5.06 -0.53
N GLN A 313 9.10 5.93 -1.56
CA GLN A 313 10.29 6.48 -2.20
C GLN A 313 10.93 7.61 -1.40
N GLN A 314 10.24 8.13 -0.38
CA GLN A 314 10.71 9.24 0.46
C GLN A 314 11.21 8.77 1.83
N GLY A 315 10.86 7.55 2.24
CA GLY A 315 11.19 6.99 3.54
C GLY A 315 10.23 7.44 4.65
N TRP A 316 10.29 6.75 5.79
CA TRP A 316 9.38 6.96 6.92
C TRP A 316 9.47 8.36 7.51
N MET A 317 10.67 8.84 7.81
CA MET A 317 10.86 10.13 8.49
C MET A 317 10.29 11.31 7.70
N TRP A 318 10.50 11.32 6.38
CA TRP A 318 9.93 12.33 5.51
C TRP A 318 8.40 12.21 5.47
N THR A 319 7.89 10.99 5.32
CA THR A 319 6.45 10.69 5.26
C THR A 319 5.72 11.12 6.53
N PHE A 320 6.30 10.81 7.70
CA PHE A 320 5.73 11.17 8.98
C PHE A 320 5.64 12.69 9.15
N ARG A 321 6.71 13.42 8.82
CA ARG A 321 6.77 14.88 8.99
C ARG A 321 5.87 15.63 8.01
N ASN A 322 5.96 15.30 6.72
CA ASN A 322 5.34 16.12 5.66
C ASN A 322 3.95 15.65 5.26
N VAL A 323 3.63 14.36 5.40
CA VAL A 323 2.34 13.82 4.98
C VAL A 323 1.46 13.53 6.20
N ILE A 324 1.93 12.72 7.13
CA ILE A 324 1.11 12.31 8.28
C ILE A 324 0.81 13.51 9.18
N ARG A 325 1.84 14.19 9.66
CA ARG A 325 1.67 15.28 10.64
C ARG A 325 1.10 16.55 10.03
N GLN A 326 1.59 16.97 8.87
CA GLN A 326 1.21 18.27 8.28
C GLN A 326 -0.09 18.24 7.48
N GLU A 327 -0.40 17.13 6.79
CA GLU A 327 -1.54 17.09 5.86
C GLU A 327 -2.69 16.25 6.44
N ILE A 328 -2.40 14.97 6.73
CA ILE A 328 -3.43 14.01 7.16
C ILE A 328 -4.01 14.41 8.52
N TRP A 329 -3.15 14.67 9.51
CA TRP A 329 -3.59 14.97 10.88
C TRP A 329 -4.37 16.28 10.96
N GLN A 330 -3.95 17.31 10.21
CA GLN A 330 -4.64 18.61 10.16
C GLN A 330 -6.04 18.48 9.54
N THR A 331 -6.16 17.69 8.46
CA THR A 331 -7.44 17.42 7.81
C THR A 331 -8.40 16.68 8.74
N MET A 332 -7.91 15.63 9.42
CA MET A 332 -8.71 14.87 10.38
C MET A 332 -9.12 15.71 11.60
N SER A 333 -8.22 16.57 12.10
CA SER A 333 -8.54 17.50 13.19
C SER A 333 -9.60 18.52 12.77
N THR A 334 -9.55 19.00 11.53
CA THR A 334 -10.57 19.89 10.96
C THR A 334 -11.93 19.19 10.90
N TRP A 335 -11.98 17.95 10.42
CA TRP A 335 -13.20 17.14 10.42
C TRP A 335 -13.78 17.01 11.83
N LEU A 336 -12.93 16.74 12.83
CA LEU A 336 -13.35 16.56 14.23
C LEU A 336 -13.97 17.84 14.81
N MET A 337 -13.36 19.00 14.57
CA MET A 337 -13.83 20.29 15.06
C MET A 337 -15.12 20.75 14.38
N GLN A 338 -15.33 20.37 13.12
CA GLN A 338 -16.46 20.82 12.31
C GLN A 338 -17.70 19.93 12.40
N ARG A 339 -17.70 18.80 13.16
CA ARG A 339 -18.85 17.87 13.19
C ARG A 339 -20.18 18.47 13.69
N SER A 340 -20.12 19.58 14.42
CA SER A 340 -21.31 20.32 14.90
C SER A 340 -21.83 21.36 13.91
N GLN A 341 -21.14 21.57 12.78
CA GLN A 341 -21.52 22.46 11.67
C GLN A 341 -21.44 21.67 10.35
N GLN A 342 -21.90 22.22 9.23
CA GLN A 342 -21.78 21.53 7.93
C GLN A 342 -20.31 21.20 7.64
N THR A 343 -19.97 19.91 7.62
CA THR A 343 -18.59 19.43 7.49
C THR A 343 -18.09 19.64 6.06
N THR A 344 -16.95 20.33 5.94
CA THR A 344 -16.28 20.49 4.64
C THR A 344 -15.55 19.23 4.19
N VAL A 345 -15.16 18.37 5.15
CA VAL A 345 -14.50 17.08 4.92
C VAL A 345 -15.53 15.96 5.10
N GLY A 346 -15.67 15.08 4.10
CA GLY A 346 -16.60 13.96 4.16
C GLY A 346 -16.08 12.75 4.96
N ASP A 347 -16.98 11.97 5.55
CA ASP A 347 -16.64 10.77 6.33
C ASP A 347 -15.86 9.73 5.52
N VAL A 348 -16.14 9.61 4.22
CA VAL A 348 -15.40 8.71 3.30
C VAL A 348 -13.94 9.12 3.16
N CYS A 349 -13.66 10.42 3.13
CA CYS A 349 -12.29 10.93 3.10
C CYS A 349 -11.56 10.57 4.40
N VAL A 350 -12.17 10.79 5.56
CA VAL A 350 -11.57 10.43 6.86
C VAL A 350 -11.34 8.92 7.01
N ALA A 351 -12.30 8.10 6.57
CA ALA A 351 -12.12 6.65 6.50
C ALA A 351 -10.92 6.26 5.61
N ALA A 352 -10.80 6.88 4.43
CA ALA A 352 -9.66 6.68 3.54
C ALA A 352 -8.32 7.09 4.18
N LEU A 353 -8.30 8.19 4.94
CA LEU A 353 -7.11 8.64 5.66
C LEU A 353 -6.68 7.65 6.75
N PHE A 354 -7.63 7.08 7.51
CA PHE A 354 -7.28 6.02 8.46
C PHE A 354 -6.69 4.78 7.76
N ARG A 355 -7.32 4.32 6.68
CA ARG A 355 -6.79 3.21 5.88
C ARG A 355 -5.39 3.54 5.34
N LEU A 356 -5.14 4.77 4.92
CA LEU A 356 -3.83 5.24 4.50
C LEU A 356 -2.82 5.26 5.65
N LEU A 357 -3.17 5.76 6.84
CA LEU A 357 -2.29 5.79 8.01
C LEU A 357 -1.82 4.38 8.42
N GLY A 358 -2.72 3.39 8.40
CA GLY A 358 -2.37 2.00 8.64
C GLY A 358 -1.28 1.50 7.68
N ARG A 359 -1.41 1.82 6.38
CA ARG A 359 -0.43 1.44 5.34
C ARG A 359 0.88 2.23 5.44
N LEU A 360 0.81 3.55 5.65
CA LEU A 360 2.01 4.38 5.80
C LEU A 360 2.79 3.98 7.05
N GLY A 361 2.14 3.65 8.16
CA GLY A 361 2.83 3.15 9.35
C GLY A 361 3.53 1.80 9.14
N GLN A 362 3.11 0.98 8.16
CA GLN A 362 3.88 -0.20 7.76
C GLN A 362 5.27 0.15 7.21
N LEU A 363 5.42 1.34 6.61
CA LEU A 363 6.73 1.82 6.17
C LEU A 363 7.64 2.04 7.39
N GLY A 364 7.13 2.71 8.43
CA GLY A 364 7.87 2.89 9.69
C GLY A 364 8.25 1.57 10.35
N LEU A 365 7.36 0.57 10.34
CA LEU A 365 7.68 -0.77 10.83
C LEU A 365 8.77 -1.45 9.99
N LYS A 366 8.72 -1.33 8.65
CA LYS A 366 9.75 -1.85 7.74
C LYS A 366 11.11 -1.19 8.00
N GLU A 367 11.11 0.10 8.32
CA GLU A 367 12.31 0.89 8.62
C GLU A 367 12.75 0.82 10.10
N LYS A 368 12.10 -0.03 10.91
CA LYS A 368 12.40 -0.28 12.33
C LYS A 368 12.16 0.91 13.27
N GLU A 369 11.29 1.84 12.88
CA GLU A 369 10.92 3.04 13.63
C GLU A 369 9.72 2.78 14.57
N ILE A 370 9.84 1.73 15.40
CA ILE A 370 8.73 1.18 16.20
C ILE A 370 8.15 2.25 17.15
N GLY A 371 8.98 3.06 17.80
CA GLY A 371 8.51 4.08 18.74
C GLY A 371 7.63 5.15 18.07
N MET A 372 7.98 5.59 16.85
CA MET A 372 7.14 6.54 16.11
C MET A 372 5.84 5.91 15.62
N VAL A 373 5.88 4.63 15.22
CA VAL A 373 4.67 3.90 14.84
C VAL A 373 3.75 3.70 16.06
N GLN A 374 4.29 3.42 17.24
CA GLN A 374 3.50 3.35 18.49
C GLN A 374 2.85 4.70 18.81
N ASN A 375 3.56 5.82 18.61
CA ASN A 375 2.98 7.16 18.76
C ASN A 375 1.84 7.42 17.77
N LEU A 376 1.98 6.97 16.52
CA LEU A 376 0.91 7.04 15.54
C LEU A 376 -0.31 6.21 15.98
N THR A 377 -0.10 4.97 16.42
CA THR A 377 -1.17 4.10 16.93
C THR A 377 -1.88 4.73 18.13
N ASN A 378 -1.13 5.31 19.06
CA ASN A 378 -1.68 6.03 20.20
C ASN A 378 -2.48 7.25 19.77
N GLY A 379 -1.99 8.03 18.78
CA GLY A 379 -2.74 9.14 18.20
C GLY A 379 -4.09 8.67 17.61
N ILE A 380 -4.10 7.58 16.85
CA ILE A 380 -5.33 6.99 16.29
C ILE A 380 -6.31 6.59 17.42
N LYS A 381 -5.82 6.00 18.51
CA LYS A 381 -6.64 5.66 19.68
C LYS A 381 -7.19 6.89 20.39
N ASP A 382 -6.34 7.90 20.63
CA ASP A 382 -6.73 9.15 21.28
C ASP A 382 -7.80 9.89 20.44
N PHE A 383 -7.66 9.87 19.12
CA PHE A 383 -8.66 10.42 18.19
C PHE A 383 -10.02 9.71 18.33
N ALA A 384 -10.03 8.38 18.42
CA ALA A 384 -11.26 7.61 18.61
C ALA A 384 -11.90 7.83 19.99
N ASN A 385 -11.10 8.13 21.01
CA ASN A 385 -11.60 8.45 22.35
C ASN A 385 -12.19 9.86 22.42
N TYR A 386 -11.68 10.81 21.64
CA TYR A 386 -12.15 12.20 21.63
C TYR A 386 -13.63 12.33 21.21
N THR A 387 -14.15 11.42 20.39
CA THR A 387 -15.54 11.43 19.89
C THR A 387 -16.59 10.92 20.89
N GLN A 388 -16.45 11.20 22.20
CA GLN A 388 -17.18 10.50 23.28
C GLN A 388 -17.04 8.96 23.17
N GLY A 389 -15.87 8.51 22.70
CA GLY A 389 -15.62 7.13 22.28
C GLY A 389 -16.14 6.82 20.87
N TYR A 390 -16.29 5.53 20.58
CA TYR A 390 -16.80 5.07 19.28
C TYR A 390 -18.29 5.36 19.06
N ALA A 391 -19.04 5.82 20.06
CA ALA A 391 -20.49 5.97 19.99
C ALA A 391 -20.96 7.01 18.95
N ASP A 392 -20.27 8.15 18.85
CA ASP A 392 -20.64 9.22 17.90
C ASP A 392 -19.91 9.12 16.56
N MET A 393 -18.98 8.17 16.40
CA MET A 393 -18.22 8.00 15.16
C MET A 393 -19.02 7.20 14.13
N PRO A 394 -19.11 7.62 12.85
CA PRO A 394 -19.79 6.84 11.81
C PRO A 394 -19.17 5.45 11.70
N TRP A 395 -20.01 4.43 11.55
CA TRP A 395 -19.60 3.03 11.59
C TRP A 395 -18.46 2.71 10.62
N GLU A 396 -18.51 3.29 9.42
CA GLU A 396 -17.53 3.14 8.36
C GLU A 396 -16.15 3.70 8.75
N VAL A 397 -16.14 4.82 9.47
CA VAL A 397 -14.93 5.42 10.02
C VAL A 397 -14.40 4.55 11.17
N GLN A 398 -15.27 4.01 12.03
CA GLN A 398 -14.86 3.08 13.10
C GLN A 398 -14.18 1.83 12.54
N LEU A 399 -14.76 1.22 11.50
CA LEU A 399 -14.14 0.08 10.82
C LEU A 399 -12.77 0.44 10.23
N SER A 400 -12.63 1.65 9.69
CA SER A 400 -11.35 2.12 9.14
C SER A 400 -10.30 2.33 10.24
N VAL A 401 -10.67 2.85 11.40
CA VAL A 401 -9.83 2.93 12.60
C VAL A 401 -9.41 1.54 13.07
N PHE A 402 -10.34 0.60 13.13
CA PHE A 402 -10.07 -0.80 13.48
C PHE A 402 -9.03 -1.40 12.54
N TYR A 403 -9.24 -1.28 11.23
CA TYR A 403 -8.31 -1.87 10.25
C TYR A 403 -6.96 -1.16 10.23
N ALA A 404 -6.91 0.16 10.44
CA ALA A 404 -5.66 0.89 10.59
C ALA A 404 -4.86 0.40 11.81
N THR A 405 -5.55 0.20 12.95
CA THR A 405 -4.93 -0.33 14.17
C THR A 405 -4.45 -1.76 14.00
N HIS A 406 -5.21 -2.60 13.28
CA HIS A 406 -4.77 -3.96 12.92
C HIS A 406 -3.52 -3.94 12.05
N ASP A 407 -3.47 -3.08 11.03
CA ASP A 407 -2.30 -2.93 10.19
C ASP A 407 -1.09 -2.57 11.08
N LEU A 408 -1.21 -1.60 12.00
CA LEU A 408 -0.12 -1.17 12.90
C LEU A 408 0.19 -2.12 14.07
N ALA A 409 -0.58 -3.19 14.24
CA ALA A 409 -0.43 -4.13 15.36
C ALA A 409 0.99 -4.70 15.53
N PRO A 410 1.81 -4.98 14.50
CA PRO A 410 3.16 -5.50 14.70
C PRO A 410 4.08 -4.56 15.52
N GLY A 411 3.76 -3.27 15.61
CA GLY A 411 4.51 -2.33 16.46
C GLY A 411 4.26 -2.53 17.96
N ASN A 412 3.08 -3.03 18.34
CA ASN A 412 2.73 -3.42 19.71
C ASN A 412 1.52 -4.38 19.71
N PRO A 413 1.73 -5.70 19.48
CA PRO A 413 0.64 -6.63 19.25
C PRO A 413 -0.33 -6.77 20.42
N ARG A 414 0.19 -6.75 21.66
CA ARG A 414 -0.62 -6.94 22.87
C ARG A 414 -1.59 -5.77 23.10
N ASP A 415 -1.06 -4.55 23.01
CA ASP A 415 -1.84 -3.32 23.16
C ASP A 415 -2.85 -3.12 22.00
N ALA A 416 -2.50 -3.56 20.78
CA ALA A 416 -3.45 -3.59 19.67
C ALA A 416 -4.56 -4.64 19.91
N LEU A 417 -4.22 -5.85 20.36
CA LEU A 417 -5.18 -6.91 20.65
C LEU A 417 -6.16 -6.50 21.75
N GLU A 418 -5.67 -5.89 22.82
CA GLU A 418 -6.50 -5.40 23.93
C GLU A 418 -7.50 -4.35 23.46
N ALA A 419 -7.02 -3.33 22.72
CA ALA A 419 -7.86 -2.27 22.21
C ALA A 419 -8.94 -2.79 21.25
N LEU A 420 -8.56 -3.64 20.29
CA LEU A 420 -9.48 -4.17 19.28
C LEU A 420 -10.48 -5.17 19.86
N SER A 421 -10.07 -5.99 20.83
CA SER A 421 -10.97 -6.91 21.54
C SER A 421 -11.96 -6.16 22.42
N SER A 422 -11.52 -5.08 23.08
CA SER A 422 -12.39 -4.23 23.88
C SER A 422 -13.42 -3.50 23.02
N TRP A 423 -12.99 -2.96 21.87
CA TRP A 423 -13.89 -2.40 20.87
C TRP A 423 -14.93 -3.42 20.41
N GLN A 424 -14.50 -4.63 20.02
CA GLN A 424 -15.41 -5.69 19.55
C GLN A 424 -16.46 -6.06 20.61
N LYS A 425 -16.06 -6.19 21.88
CA LYS A 425 -16.98 -6.51 23.00
C LYS A 425 -17.99 -5.40 23.28
N GLY A 426 -17.62 -4.14 23.01
CA GLY A 426 -18.51 -2.98 23.20
C GLY A 426 -19.55 -2.79 22.10
N MET A 427 -19.43 -3.52 20.97
CA MET A 427 -20.35 -3.37 19.85
C MET A 427 -21.66 -4.13 20.09
N LYS A 428 -22.78 -3.44 19.91
CA LYS A 428 -24.13 -4.05 19.96
C LYS A 428 -24.54 -4.72 18.65
N GLN A 429 -23.90 -4.33 17.54
CA GLN A 429 -24.18 -4.83 16.21
C GLN A 429 -23.21 -5.93 15.78
N ALA A 430 -23.63 -6.79 14.86
CA ALA A 430 -22.78 -7.85 14.33
C ALA A 430 -21.56 -7.28 13.60
N VAL A 431 -20.37 -7.77 13.96
CA VAL A 431 -19.12 -7.34 13.33
C VAL A 431 -18.82 -8.15 12.05
N PRO A 432 -18.16 -7.55 11.05
CA PRO A 432 -17.80 -8.24 9.81
C PRO A 432 -16.84 -9.42 10.05
N PRO A 433 -16.85 -10.45 9.17
CA PRO A 433 -15.92 -11.59 9.27
C PRO A 433 -14.45 -11.18 9.34
N ALA A 434 -14.06 -10.12 8.62
CA ALA A 434 -12.69 -9.59 8.63
C ALA A 434 -12.22 -9.19 10.03
N VAL A 435 -13.08 -8.57 10.84
CA VAL A 435 -12.76 -8.17 12.24
C VAL A 435 -12.31 -9.38 13.05
N THR A 436 -13.08 -10.46 12.98
CA THR A 436 -12.78 -11.70 13.70
C THR A 436 -11.48 -12.34 13.19
N SER A 437 -11.25 -12.33 11.88
CA SER A 437 -10.00 -12.81 11.29
C SER A 437 -8.79 -11.98 11.74
N CYS A 438 -8.91 -10.65 11.75
CA CYS A 438 -7.88 -9.71 12.18
C CYS A 438 -7.46 -9.96 13.64
N ILE A 439 -8.44 -10.10 14.55
CA ILE A 439 -8.15 -10.40 15.96
C ILE A 439 -7.41 -11.73 16.09
N LYS A 440 -7.86 -12.78 15.40
CA LYS A 440 -7.17 -14.08 15.38
C LYS A 440 -5.74 -13.99 14.86
N GLN A 441 -5.47 -13.13 13.87
CA GLN A 441 -4.11 -12.91 13.35
C GLN A 441 -3.23 -12.21 14.38
N ILE A 442 -3.74 -11.20 15.09
CA ILE A 442 -2.98 -10.51 16.14
C ILE A 442 -2.72 -11.44 17.33
N THR A 443 -3.69 -12.25 17.75
CA THR A 443 -3.49 -13.25 18.81
C THR A 443 -2.29 -14.14 18.49
N LYS A 444 -2.22 -14.68 17.27
CA LYS A 444 -1.08 -15.48 16.82
C LYS A 444 0.25 -14.72 16.85
N LEU A 445 0.24 -13.40 16.64
CA LEU A 445 1.45 -12.56 16.74
C LEU A 445 1.86 -12.31 18.18
N CYS A 446 0.94 -12.35 19.14
CA CYS A 446 1.26 -12.26 20.57
C CYS A 446 1.86 -13.57 21.11
N ASP A 447 1.58 -14.70 20.46
CA ASP A 447 2.07 -16.04 20.81
C ASP A 447 3.46 -16.35 20.22
N LEU A 448 3.96 -15.49 19.32
CA LEU A 448 5.32 -15.52 18.75
C LEU A 448 6.27 -14.67 19.59
#